data_AF-W9AFK2-F1
#
_entry.id   AF-W9AFK2-F1
#
_cell.length_a   1.000
_cell.length_b   1.000
_cell.length_c   1.000
_cell.angle_alpha   90.00
_cell.angle_beta   90.00
_cell.angle_gamma   90.00
#
_symmetry.space_group_name_H-M   'P 1'
#
loop_
_entity.id
_entity.type
_entity.pdbx_description
1 polymer ?
#
loop_
_entity_poly.entity_id
_entity_poly.type
_entity_poly.pdbx_seq_one_letter_code
_entity_poly.pdbx_strand_id
1 'polypeptide(L)'
;MKKWTICLLGALLLITACSPDTNEEVVQEEDTQQETSIVPSYQLSDENYKMILPYEPSKARGVIVNQVANRMDIDEMEEGLRRHSKEVYDPSKYFFQEGQYLDEDTVYDWLGRELTESQLEEAVADRIDYLEENKMTVNEENIRRDFQLGLNPPIENENSKEDQEANPRYLSHILEQNFLTKNEDNTVNLKGISIGLAMKSVYRYQTETGGPYYYKDISNSEMMKQATAIAEKVVNRIRNMEGLENVPIMLAVYSEQEHSSPIPGNYVAKMNVAGGETSLSDWDNIDEQHILFPSDEGKKEYFDDHELVTSFGNEIANYFPNYVGIIGEGFYINDELKKLTIEIPIEFYGKAEVIGFSQYAYGLVQDMFEDYYDLELMITSSDKVESTIYREAGSDTPTVRIFH
;
A
#
# COMPACT_ATOMS: atom_id res chain seq x y z
N MET A 1 -44.53 -42.05 -44.92
CA MET A 1 -43.45 -41.43 -45.72
C MET A 1 -43.39 -39.96 -45.34
N LYS A 2 -42.54 -39.62 -44.35
CA LYS A 2 -41.25 -38.95 -44.59
C LYS A 2 -41.45 -37.65 -45.38
N LYS A 3 -41.59 -36.51 -44.69
CA LYS A 3 -41.09 -35.20 -45.16
C LYS A 3 -41.33 -34.00 -44.21
N TRP A 4 -42.09 -34.12 -43.13
CA TRP A 4 -42.39 -32.95 -42.26
C TRP A 4 -41.73 -32.95 -40.88
N THR A 5 -40.95 -33.96 -40.53
CA THR A 5 -40.25 -34.03 -39.23
C THR A 5 -38.81 -33.52 -39.27
N ILE A 6 -38.34 -32.95 -40.39
CA ILE A 6 -36.93 -32.53 -40.57
C ILE A 6 -36.74 -31.01 -40.48
N CYS A 7 -37.81 -30.20 -40.49
CA CYS A 7 -37.68 -28.74 -40.35
C CYS A 7 -37.71 -28.22 -38.90
N LEU A 8 -38.03 -29.06 -37.90
CA LEU A 8 -38.04 -28.65 -36.49
C LEU A 8 -36.77 -29.05 -35.72
N LEU A 9 -35.85 -29.80 -36.34
CA LEU A 9 -34.56 -30.17 -35.73
C LEU A 9 -33.39 -29.26 -36.17
N GLY A 10 -33.58 -28.42 -37.19
CA GLY A 10 -32.56 -27.47 -37.66
C GLY A 10 -32.60 -26.10 -36.99
N ALA A 11 -33.66 -25.80 -36.23
CA ALA A 11 -33.84 -24.52 -35.53
C ALA A 11 -33.54 -24.58 -34.02
N LEU A 12 -33.24 -25.77 -33.48
CA LEU A 12 -32.92 -25.96 -32.06
C LEU A 12 -31.41 -26.04 -31.75
N LEU A 13 -30.55 -25.89 -32.77
CA LEU A 13 -29.08 -26.03 -32.65
C LEU A 13 -28.32 -24.70 -32.79
N LEU A 14 -29.01 -23.55 -32.80
CA LEU A 14 -28.40 -22.21 -32.83
C LEU A 14 -28.51 -21.46 -31.50
N ILE A 15 -28.86 -22.15 -30.42
CA ILE A 15 -28.90 -21.57 -29.07
C ILE A 15 -28.04 -22.36 -28.08
N THR A 16 -26.95 -22.98 -28.55
CA THR A 16 -25.76 -23.02 -27.69
C THR A 16 -25.22 -21.60 -27.67
N ALA A 17 -25.87 -20.75 -26.89
CA ALA A 17 -25.25 -19.55 -26.38
C ALA A 17 -23.92 -20.03 -25.78
N CYS A 18 -22.80 -19.62 -26.39
CA CYS A 18 -21.62 -19.40 -25.58
C CYS A 18 -22.11 -18.56 -24.42
N SER A 19 -22.05 -19.12 -23.20
CA SER A 19 -21.92 -18.27 -22.02
C SER A 19 -20.89 -17.21 -22.41
N PRO A 20 -21.18 -15.90 -22.35
CA PRO A 20 -20.14 -14.94 -22.60
C PRO A 20 -19.09 -15.23 -21.53
N ASP A 21 -17.95 -15.78 -21.94
CA ASP A 21 -16.80 -15.86 -21.06
C ASP A 21 -16.44 -14.41 -20.82
N THR A 22 -16.74 -13.91 -19.63
CA THR A 22 -16.65 -12.48 -19.34
C THR A 22 -15.19 -12.06 -19.19
N ASN A 23 -14.26 -13.01 -19.11
CA ASN A 23 -12.84 -12.73 -18.93
C ASN A 23 -12.15 -12.45 -20.27
N GLU A 24 -11.19 -11.55 -20.24
CA GLU A 24 -10.37 -11.22 -21.41
C GLU A 24 -9.13 -12.11 -21.42
N GLU A 25 -8.92 -12.90 -22.47
CA GLU A 25 -7.70 -13.69 -22.65
C GLU A 25 -6.52 -12.76 -23.02
N VAL A 26 -5.38 -13.00 -22.39
CA VAL A 26 -4.11 -12.31 -22.62
C VAL A 26 -2.95 -13.30 -22.60
N VAL A 27 -1.85 -12.97 -23.26
CA VAL A 27 -0.65 -13.81 -23.29
C VAL A 27 0.44 -13.13 -22.48
N GLN A 28 1.03 -13.86 -21.54
CA GLN A 28 2.18 -13.39 -20.76
C GLN A 28 3.43 -14.14 -21.23
N GLU A 29 4.50 -13.41 -21.50
CA GLU A 29 5.78 -13.99 -21.89
C GLU A 29 6.71 -14.02 -20.67
N GLU A 30 6.88 -15.21 -20.09
CA GLU A 30 7.89 -15.44 -19.04
C GLU A 30 8.98 -16.37 -19.58
N ASP A 31 10.24 -15.98 -19.45
CA ASP A 31 11.42 -16.84 -19.69
C ASP A 31 11.28 -17.81 -20.88
N THR A 32 10.85 -17.29 -22.04
CA THR A 32 10.64 -18.01 -23.32
C THR A 32 9.46 -19.00 -23.41
N GLN A 33 8.55 -19.03 -22.43
CA GLN A 33 7.27 -19.75 -22.49
C GLN A 33 6.09 -18.78 -22.59
N GLN A 34 5.14 -19.07 -23.49
CA GLN A 34 3.89 -18.33 -23.59
C GLN A 34 2.85 -18.98 -22.68
N GLU A 35 2.50 -18.31 -21.59
CA GLU A 35 1.38 -18.73 -20.76
C GLU A 35 0.10 -17.97 -21.17
N THR A 36 -1.01 -18.70 -21.22
CA THR A 36 -2.33 -18.10 -21.44
C THR A 36 -2.85 -17.61 -20.09
N SER A 37 -2.96 -16.30 -19.97
CA SER A 37 -3.46 -15.61 -18.79
C SER A 37 -4.84 -15.02 -19.06
N ILE A 38 -5.57 -14.68 -18.01
CA ILE A 38 -6.88 -14.02 -18.12
C ILE A 38 -6.92 -12.74 -17.29
N VAL A 39 -7.68 -11.77 -17.77
CA VAL A 39 -8.03 -10.55 -17.03
C VAL A 39 -9.52 -10.61 -16.71
N PRO A 40 -9.93 -10.60 -15.43
CA PRO A 40 -11.34 -10.56 -15.07
C PRO A 40 -12.04 -9.33 -15.66
N SER A 41 -13.28 -9.48 -16.15
CA SER A 41 -14.08 -8.35 -16.65
C SER A 41 -14.41 -7.32 -15.58
N TYR A 42 -14.56 -7.78 -14.33
CA TYR A 42 -15.09 -6.98 -13.25
C TYR A 42 -13.95 -6.37 -12.45
N GLN A 43 -13.84 -5.04 -12.49
CA GLN A 43 -12.89 -4.26 -11.68
C GLN A 43 -13.36 -4.03 -10.24
N LEU A 44 -14.58 -4.44 -9.89
CA LEU A 44 -15.25 -4.23 -8.59
C LEU A 44 -15.59 -2.75 -8.32
N SER A 45 -14.69 -1.81 -8.59
CA SER A 45 -14.92 -0.35 -8.59
C SER A 45 -14.10 0.32 -9.70
N ASP A 46 -14.53 1.50 -10.16
CA ASP A 46 -13.80 2.26 -11.20
C ASP A 46 -12.41 2.72 -10.75
N GLU A 47 -12.19 2.67 -9.44
CA GLU A 47 -10.94 2.99 -8.75
C GLU A 47 -9.94 1.83 -8.72
N ASN A 48 -10.31 0.62 -9.12
CA ASN A 48 -9.44 -0.55 -9.02
C ASN A 48 -8.82 -0.91 -10.37
N TYR A 49 -7.54 -1.25 -10.34
CA TYR A 49 -6.89 -1.89 -11.47
C TYR A 49 -7.36 -3.33 -11.61
N LYS A 50 -7.51 -3.78 -12.86
CA LYS A 50 -7.68 -5.20 -13.15
C LYS A 50 -6.35 -5.94 -12.95
N MET A 51 -6.42 -7.14 -12.41
CA MET A 51 -5.26 -8.01 -12.21
C MET A 51 -5.18 -9.08 -13.31
N ILE A 52 -3.97 -9.50 -13.63
CA ILE A 52 -3.71 -10.62 -14.55
C ILE A 52 -3.70 -11.92 -13.73
N LEU A 53 -4.32 -12.98 -14.26
CA LEU A 53 -4.36 -14.31 -13.65
C LEU A 53 -3.71 -15.36 -14.56
N PRO A 54 -3.01 -16.39 -14.02
CA PRO A 54 -2.90 -16.74 -12.60
C PRO A 54 -2.21 -15.66 -11.76
N TYR A 55 -2.67 -15.48 -10.52
CA TYR A 55 -2.14 -14.43 -9.65
C TYR A 55 -0.68 -14.75 -9.29
N GLU A 56 0.20 -13.80 -9.61
CA GLU A 56 1.61 -13.84 -9.26
C GLU A 56 1.85 -12.93 -8.04
N PRO A 57 2.25 -13.51 -6.89
CA PRO A 57 2.61 -12.71 -5.73
C PRO A 57 3.92 -11.94 -5.98
N SER A 58 4.14 -10.86 -5.22
CA SER A 58 5.42 -10.15 -5.22
C SER A 58 6.62 -11.08 -4.98
N LYS A 59 7.75 -10.82 -5.65
CA LYS A 59 9.02 -11.49 -5.35
C LYS A 59 9.60 -11.11 -3.97
N ALA A 60 9.16 -9.99 -3.40
CA ALA A 60 9.48 -9.56 -2.04
C ALA A 60 8.31 -9.76 -1.06
N ARG A 61 7.40 -10.69 -1.35
CA ARG A 61 6.21 -10.95 -0.54
C ARG A 61 6.56 -11.18 0.94
N GLY A 62 5.97 -10.36 1.81
CA GLY A 62 6.09 -10.50 3.25
C GLY A 62 7.27 -9.74 3.87
N VAL A 63 8.18 -9.18 3.06
CA VAL A 63 9.28 -8.34 3.57
C VAL A 63 8.73 -7.13 4.33
N ILE A 64 7.71 -6.46 3.81
CA ILE A 64 7.08 -5.29 4.44
C ILE A 64 6.61 -5.58 5.87
N VAL A 65 6.03 -6.76 6.12
CA VAL A 65 5.51 -7.18 7.43
C VAL A 65 6.63 -7.35 8.47
N ASN A 66 7.85 -7.65 8.01
CA ASN A 66 9.01 -7.79 8.88
C ASN A 66 9.73 -6.46 9.15
N GLN A 67 9.40 -5.38 8.43
CA GLN A 67 10.18 -4.14 8.44
C GLN A 67 9.37 -2.91 8.89
N VAL A 68 8.12 -2.82 8.48
CA VAL A 68 7.18 -1.77 8.88
C VAL A 68 6.47 -2.23 10.14
N ALA A 69 6.59 -1.44 11.22
CA ALA A 69 6.21 -1.90 12.55
C ALA A 69 4.72 -1.70 12.87
N ASN A 70 4.08 -0.69 12.27
CA ASN A 70 2.65 -0.44 12.42
C ASN A 70 1.90 -1.12 11.28
N ARG A 71 0.85 -1.88 11.60
CA ARG A 71 0.03 -2.56 10.60
C ARG A 71 -0.71 -1.57 9.69
N MET A 72 -1.16 -0.44 10.25
CA MET A 72 -1.87 0.58 9.46
C MET A 72 -0.95 1.21 8.41
N ASP A 73 0.33 1.43 8.74
CA ASP A 73 1.33 1.92 7.78
C ASP A 73 1.51 0.97 6.59
N ILE A 74 1.41 -0.34 6.80
CA ILE A 74 1.52 -1.34 5.72
C ILE A 74 0.40 -1.15 4.71
N ASP A 75 -0.84 -1.07 5.22
CA ASP A 75 -2.03 -0.98 4.38
C ASP A 75 -2.04 0.38 3.62
N GLU A 76 -1.76 1.49 4.29
CA GLU A 76 -1.69 2.81 3.62
C GLU A 76 -0.50 2.93 2.66
N MET A 77 0.65 2.30 2.93
CA MET A 77 1.76 2.28 1.97
C MET A 77 1.38 1.55 0.68
N GLU A 78 0.68 0.41 0.77
CA GLU A 78 0.27 -0.34 -0.41
C GLU A 78 -0.87 0.34 -1.18
N GLU A 79 -1.89 0.82 -0.47
CA GLU A 79 -3.06 1.47 -1.05
C GLU A 79 -2.75 2.89 -1.53
N GLY A 80 -2.03 3.68 -0.76
CA GLY A 80 -1.60 5.03 -1.10
C GLY A 80 -0.65 5.07 -2.29
N LEU A 81 0.32 4.14 -2.41
CA LEU A 81 1.16 4.05 -3.62
C LEU A 81 0.31 3.82 -4.87
N ARG A 82 -0.67 2.92 -4.74
CA ARG A 82 -1.60 2.57 -5.82
C ARG A 82 -2.50 3.74 -6.16
N ARG A 83 -2.99 4.48 -5.16
CA ARG A 83 -3.80 5.71 -5.30
C ARG A 83 -3.04 6.78 -6.08
N HIS A 84 -1.78 7.04 -5.74
CA HIS A 84 -0.94 7.98 -6.50
C HIS A 84 -0.56 7.49 -7.90
N SER A 85 -0.43 6.17 -8.08
CA SER A 85 -0.13 5.58 -9.38
C SER A 85 -1.20 5.87 -10.43
N LYS A 86 -2.45 6.10 -10.03
CA LYS A 86 -3.58 6.40 -10.94
C LYS A 86 -3.41 7.67 -11.75
N GLU A 87 -2.66 8.64 -11.22
CA GLU A 87 -2.38 9.89 -11.93
C GLU A 87 -1.47 9.68 -13.14
N VAL A 88 -0.70 8.59 -13.14
CA VAL A 88 0.28 8.25 -14.19
C VAL A 88 -0.23 7.09 -15.04
N TYR A 89 -0.81 6.08 -14.38
CA TYR A 89 -1.27 4.83 -14.96
C TYR A 89 -2.78 4.70 -14.78
N ASP A 90 -3.57 5.21 -15.72
CA ASP A 90 -5.04 5.15 -15.70
C ASP A 90 -5.59 3.70 -15.55
N PRO A 91 -6.36 3.37 -14.49
CA PRO A 91 -6.91 2.02 -14.27
C PRO A 91 -7.76 1.47 -15.42
N SER A 92 -8.30 2.33 -16.29
CA SER A 92 -9.04 1.90 -17.48
C SER A 92 -8.14 1.39 -18.62
N LYS A 93 -6.83 1.68 -18.57
CA LYS A 93 -5.84 1.39 -19.62
C LYS A 93 -4.74 0.42 -19.19
N TYR A 94 -4.48 0.34 -17.89
CA TYR A 94 -3.40 -0.46 -17.32
C TYR A 94 -3.93 -1.58 -16.44
N PHE A 95 -3.20 -2.69 -16.41
CA PHE A 95 -3.38 -3.78 -15.46
C PHE A 95 -2.36 -3.65 -14.34
N PHE A 96 -2.71 -4.17 -13.17
CA PHE A 96 -1.85 -4.19 -12.00
C PHE A 96 -1.22 -5.57 -11.79
N GLN A 97 0.06 -5.56 -11.43
CA GLN A 97 0.80 -6.72 -10.94
C GLN A 97 1.65 -6.27 -9.74
N GLU A 98 1.78 -7.12 -8.72
CA GLU A 98 2.71 -6.86 -7.62
C GLU A 98 4.16 -6.89 -8.10
N GLY A 99 5.08 -6.27 -7.35
CA GLY A 99 6.48 -6.14 -7.73
C GLY A 99 7.17 -7.46 -8.05
N GLN A 100 7.74 -7.56 -9.25
CA GLN A 100 8.38 -8.75 -9.80
C GLN A 100 9.90 -8.61 -9.98
N TYR A 101 10.46 -7.41 -9.83
CA TYR A 101 11.86 -7.15 -10.14
C TYR A 101 12.73 -7.00 -8.88
N LEU A 102 12.18 -6.41 -7.82
CA LEU A 102 12.81 -6.33 -6.50
C LEU A 102 12.39 -7.57 -5.69
N ASP A 103 13.27 -8.57 -5.64
CA ASP A 103 13.06 -9.77 -4.83
C ASP A 103 13.41 -9.57 -3.35
N GLU A 104 13.07 -10.56 -2.53
CA GLU A 104 13.30 -10.54 -1.07
C GLU A 104 14.75 -10.18 -0.69
N ASP A 105 15.72 -10.84 -1.32
CA ASP A 105 17.15 -10.63 -1.03
C ASP A 105 17.56 -9.20 -1.42
N THR A 106 17.17 -8.73 -2.61
CA THR A 106 17.46 -7.37 -3.07
C THR A 106 16.89 -6.33 -2.12
N VAL A 107 15.63 -6.49 -1.69
CA VAL A 107 15.01 -5.55 -0.77
C VAL A 107 15.73 -5.60 0.58
N TYR A 108 15.99 -6.77 1.17
CA TYR A 108 16.71 -6.84 2.45
C TYR A 108 18.11 -6.23 2.40
N ASP A 109 18.87 -6.49 1.34
CA ASP A 109 20.19 -5.90 1.13
C ASP A 109 20.12 -4.38 1.06
N TRP A 110 19.12 -3.83 0.36
CA TRP A 110 18.93 -2.38 0.25
C TRP A 110 18.50 -1.75 1.57
N LEU A 111 17.73 -2.45 2.40
CA LEU A 111 17.33 -1.99 3.73
C LEU A 111 18.46 -2.07 4.76
N GLY A 112 19.55 -2.78 4.44
CA GLY A 112 20.78 -2.84 5.21
C GLY A 112 21.41 -1.46 5.46
N ARG A 113 22.31 -1.40 6.45
CA ARG A 113 23.22 -0.27 6.61
C ARG A 113 24.38 -0.43 5.64
N GLU A 114 24.86 0.69 5.10
CA GLU A 114 26.21 0.74 4.52
C GLU A 114 27.23 0.33 5.58
N LEU A 115 28.37 -0.22 5.14
CA LEU A 115 29.49 -0.51 6.01
C LEU A 115 30.47 0.66 6.03
N THR A 116 31.12 0.87 7.18
CA THR A 116 32.30 1.73 7.23
C THR A 116 33.43 1.10 6.42
N GLU A 117 34.44 1.89 6.01
CA GLU A 117 35.57 1.35 5.23
C GLU A 117 36.25 0.17 5.96
N SER A 118 36.44 0.29 7.28
CA SER A 118 37.02 -0.79 8.09
C SER A 118 36.13 -2.03 8.14
N GLN A 119 34.82 -1.86 8.34
CA GLN A 119 33.86 -2.96 8.39
C GLN A 119 33.76 -3.67 7.04
N LEU A 120 33.83 -2.92 5.94
CA LEU A 120 33.82 -3.47 4.59
C LEU A 120 35.05 -4.34 4.33
N GLU A 121 36.25 -3.86 4.64
CA GLU A 121 37.47 -4.66 4.45
C GLU A 121 37.44 -5.96 5.27
N GLU A 122 36.96 -5.90 6.51
CA GLU A 122 36.80 -7.08 7.37
C GLU A 122 35.77 -8.07 6.80
N ALA A 123 34.57 -7.59 6.44
CA ALA A 123 33.52 -8.42 5.88
C ALA A 123 33.92 -9.08 4.54
N VAL A 124 34.65 -8.36 3.69
CA VAL A 124 35.17 -8.89 2.43
C VAL A 124 36.21 -9.98 2.68
N ALA A 125 37.16 -9.75 3.59
CA ALA A 125 38.18 -10.74 3.94
C ALA A 125 37.53 -12.03 4.50
N ASP A 126 36.61 -11.90 5.46
CA ASP A 126 35.89 -13.03 6.05
C ASP A 126 35.10 -13.82 5.00
N ARG A 127 34.47 -13.13 4.04
CA ARG A 127 33.73 -13.77 2.97
C ARG A 127 34.65 -14.51 2.00
N ILE A 128 35.80 -13.94 1.66
CA ILE A 128 36.81 -14.60 0.83
C ILE A 128 37.30 -15.87 1.52
N ASP A 129 37.69 -15.79 2.80
CA ASP A 129 38.18 -16.93 3.59
C ASP A 129 37.12 -18.04 3.61
N TYR A 130 35.85 -17.71 3.89
CA TYR A 130 34.75 -18.68 3.86
C TYR A 130 34.60 -19.37 2.50
N LEU A 131 34.65 -18.62 1.39
CA LEU A 131 34.49 -19.17 0.05
C LEU A 131 35.68 -20.07 -0.32
N GLU A 132 36.91 -19.69 0.05
CA GLU A 132 38.09 -20.50 -0.17
C GLU A 132 38.06 -21.81 0.63
N GLU A 133 37.68 -21.76 1.91
CA GLU A 133 37.52 -22.94 2.77
C GLU A 133 36.49 -23.93 2.20
N ASN A 134 35.41 -23.41 1.62
CA ASN A 134 34.35 -24.20 1.00
C ASN A 134 34.59 -24.51 -0.49
N LYS A 135 35.76 -24.14 -1.03
CA LYS A 135 36.16 -24.36 -2.44
C LYS A 135 35.17 -23.77 -3.45
N MET A 136 34.57 -22.64 -3.11
CA MET A 136 33.68 -21.87 -3.97
C MET A 136 34.48 -20.84 -4.77
N THR A 137 33.91 -20.35 -5.87
CA THR A 137 34.54 -19.31 -6.69
C THR A 137 34.58 -17.99 -5.93
N VAL A 138 35.77 -17.39 -5.82
CA VAL A 138 35.96 -16.05 -5.26
C VAL A 138 35.93 -15.03 -6.39
N ASN A 139 35.06 -14.03 -6.24
CA ASN A 139 35.10 -12.81 -7.03
C ASN A 139 34.99 -11.63 -6.06
N GLU A 140 36.14 -11.03 -5.72
CA GLU A 140 36.22 -9.93 -4.74
C GLU A 140 35.41 -8.70 -5.16
N GLU A 141 35.36 -8.38 -6.47
CA GLU A 141 34.58 -7.24 -6.96
C GLU A 141 33.08 -7.43 -6.68
N ASN A 142 32.55 -8.62 -6.95
CA ASN A 142 31.17 -8.95 -6.64
C ASN A 142 30.90 -8.93 -5.13
N ILE A 143 31.79 -9.51 -4.33
CA ILE A 143 31.66 -9.54 -2.87
C ILE A 143 31.61 -8.11 -2.29
N ARG A 144 32.52 -7.24 -2.74
CA ARG A 144 32.55 -5.83 -2.33
C ARG A 144 31.26 -5.12 -2.72
N ARG A 145 30.79 -5.31 -3.96
CA ARG A 145 29.54 -4.72 -4.45
C ARG A 145 28.36 -5.14 -3.58
N ASP A 146 28.25 -6.42 -3.24
CA ASP A 146 27.14 -6.97 -2.45
C ASP A 146 27.10 -6.37 -1.03
N PHE A 147 28.25 -6.23 -0.37
CA PHE A 147 28.33 -5.59 0.95
C PHE A 147 28.07 -4.07 0.95
N GLN A 148 28.03 -3.45 -0.23
CA GLN A 148 27.78 -2.01 -0.40
C GLN A 148 26.35 -1.72 -0.88
N LEU A 149 25.44 -2.71 -0.80
CA LEU A 149 24.05 -2.53 -1.22
C LEU A 149 23.17 -1.83 -0.17
N GLY A 150 23.57 -1.77 1.10
CA GLY A 150 22.82 -1.04 2.13
C GLY A 150 22.54 0.42 1.75
N LEU A 151 21.34 0.90 2.07
CA LEU A 151 20.92 2.29 1.82
C LEU A 151 20.76 3.11 3.10
N ASN A 152 20.75 2.46 4.26
CA ASN A 152 20.80 3.15 5.55
C ASN A 152 22.23 3.56 5.90
N PRO A 153 22.44 4.64 6.68
CA PRO A 153 23.77 5.13 6.98
C PRO A 153 24.60 4.11 7.78
N PRO A 154 25.93 4.11 7.60
CA PRO A 154 26.82 3.24 8.36
C PRO A 154 26.85 3.64 9.83
N ILE A 155 27.25 2.70 10.68
CA ILE A 155 27.40 2.92 12.12
C ILE A 155 28.62 2.17 12.63
N GLU A 156 29.43 2.83 13.47
CA GLU A 156 30.65 2.24 14.04
C GLU A 156 30.30 1.19 15.10
N ASN A 157 29.43 1.53 16.05
CA ASN A 157 29.00 0.63 17.11
C ASN A 157 27.47 0.64 17.29
N GLU A 158 26.81 -0.45 16.89
CA GLU A 158 25.36 -0.62 17.06
C GLU A 158 24.89 -0.61 18.53
N ASN A 159 25.80 -0.90 19.48
CA ASN A 159 25.51 -0.85 20.90
C ASN A 159 25.77 0.54 21.52
N SER A 160 26.21 1.52 20.73
CA SER A 160 26.41 2.91 21.18
C SER A 160 25.14 3.73 20.94
N LYS A 161 24.58 4.28 22.02
CA LYS A 161 23.45 5.21 21.93
C LYS A 161 23.79 6.43 21.07
N GLU A 162 24.98 6.98 21.26
CA GLU A 162 25.46 8.16 20.53
C GLU A 162 25.55 7.88 19.03
N ASP A 163 26.08 6.71 18.64
CA ASP A 163 26.24 6.34 17.24
C ASP A 163 24.88 6.08 16.56
N GLN A 164 23.95 5.43 17.29
CA GLN A 164 22.59 5.16 16.81
C GLN A 164 21.82 6.47 16.61
N GLU A 165 21.97 7.43 17.53
CA GLU A 165 21.37 8.74 17.37
C GLU A 165 22.08 9.55 16.28
N ALA A 166 23.39 9.47 16.11
CA ALA A 166 24.09 10.17 15.04
C ALA A 166 23.70 9.64 13.64
N ASN A 167 23.50 8.32 13.52
CA ASN A 167 23.25 7.63 12.25
C ASN A 167 22.00 6.73 12.34
N PRO A 168 20.79 7.31 12.48
CA PRO A 168 19.57 6.50 12.59
C PRO A 168 19.31 5.75 11.29
N ARG A 169 18.52 4.66 11.35
CA ARG A 169 17.95 4.09 10.13
C ARG A 169 16.82 5.00 9.66
N TYR A 170 16.87 5.41 8.41
CA TYR A 170 15.88 6.26 7.78
C TYR A 170 14.90 5.45 6.93
N LEU A 171 15.41 4.50 6.15
CA LEU A 171 14.61 3.65 5.27
C LEU A 171 14.16 2.40 6.00
N SER A 172 12.87 2.12 5.96
CA SER A 172 12.29 0.90 6.50
C SER A 172 11.94 -0.10 5.42
N HIS A 173 11.39 0.35 4.30
CA HIS A 173 10.90 -0.53 3.25
C HIS A 173 10.93 0.13 1.86
N ILE A 174 10.99 -0.71 0.83
CA ILE A 174 10.85 -0.31 -0.57
C ILE A 174 9.78 -1.19 -1.18
N LEU A 175 8.70 -0.58 -1.68
CA LEU A 175 7.58 -1.26 -2.32
C LEU A 175 7.61 -1.04 -3.83
N GLU A 176 7.42 -2.11 -4.60
CA GLU A 176 7.28 -2.07 -6.06
C GLU A 176 5.86 -2.46 -6.49
N GLN A 177 5.29 -1.69 -7.41
CA GLN A 177 4.03 -1.98 -8.09
C GLN A 177 4.19 -1.83 -9.61
N ASN A 178 3.71 -2.81 -10.36
CA ASN A 178 3.91 -2.90 -11.80
C ASN A 178 2.63 -2.65 -12.58
N PHE A 179 2.75 -1.87 -13.66
CA PHE A 179 1.64 -1.46 -14.51
C PHE A 179 1.88 -1.93 -15.94
N LEU A 180 0.97 -2.78 -16.41
CA LEU A 180 1.09 -3.46 -17.69
C LEU A 180 -0.01 -3.03 -18.65
N THR A 181 0.21 -3.20 -19.95
CA THR A 181 -0.84 -3.00 -20.95
C THR A 181 -0.84 -4.12 -21.99
N LYS A 182 -2.01 -4.35 -22.56
CA LYS A 182 -2.23 -5.33 -23.63
C LYS A 182 -1.83 -4.74 -24.98
N ASN A 183 -1.06 -5.48 -25.75
CA ASN A 183 -0.71 -5.17 -27.13
C ASN A 183 -1.76 -5.73 -28.12
N GLU A 184 -1.64 -5.36 -29.39
CA GLU A 184 -2.56 -5.79 -30.46
C GLU A 184 -2.57 -7.32 -30.68
N ASP A 185 -1.47 -8.01 -30.38
CA ASP A 185 -1.33 -9.46 -30.48
C ASP A 185 -1.81 -10.20 -29.21
N ASN A 186 -2.44 -9.47 -28.29
CA ASN A 186 -2.88 -9.92 -26.97
C ASN A 186 -1.75 -10.21 -25.96
N THR A 187 -0.49 -9.95 -26.29
CA THR A 187 0.60 -10.02 -25.30
C THR A 187 0.51 -8.87 -24.31
N VAL A 188 1.00 -9.07 -23.08
CA VAL A 188 1.01 -8.03 -22.05
C VAL A 188 2.44 -7.63 -21.73
N ASN A 189 2.70 -6.31 -21.76
CA ASN A 189 4.03 -5.76 -21.51
C ASN A 189 4.00 -4.77 -20.36
N LEU A 190 5.08 -4.76 -19.57
CA LEU A 190 5.36 -3.72 -18.60
C LEU A 190 5.44 -2.34 -19.28
N LYS A 191 4.75 -1.35 -18.71
CA LYS A 191 4.75 0.03 -19.19
C LYS A 191 5.20 1.05 -18.16
N GLY A 192 5.21 0.67 -16.89
CA GLY A 192 5.66 1.54 -15.82
C GLY A 192 5.72 0.77 -14.51
N ILE A 193 6.50 1.33 -13.59
CA ILE A 193 6.56 0.86 -12.21
C ILE A 193 6.37 2.04 -11.27
N SER A 194 5.79 1.76 -10.11
CA SER A 194 5.77 2.69 -8.99
C SER A 194 6.63 2.14 -7.87
N ILE A 195 7.45 3.00 -7.29
CA ILE A 195 8.37 2.68 -6.20
C ILE A 195 8.05 3.56 -4.99
N GLY A 196 7.60 2.94 -3.91
CA GLY A 196 7.36 3.59 -2.63
C GLY A 196 8.55 3.44 -1.69
N LEU A 197 9.03 4.54 -1.12
CA LEU A 197 10.08 4.55 -0.08
C LEU A 197 9.43 4.82 1.28
N ALA A 198 9.37 3.82 2.15
CA ALA A 198 8.90 3.99 3.52
C ALA A 198 10.02 4.51 4.41
N MET A 199 9.81 5.71 4.94
CA MET A 199 10.78 6.47 5.72
C MET A 199 10.30 6.64 7.15
N LYS A 200 11.24 6.53 8.10
CA LYS A 200 10.94 6.67 9.53
C LYS A 200 10.76 8.14 9.90
N SER A 201 9.65 8.44 10.56
CA SER A 201 9.46 9.65 11.37
C SER A 201 10.08 9.49 12.77
N VAL A 202 10.08 8.27 13.31
CA VAL A 202 10.67 7.93 14.62
C VAL A 202 11.58 6.70 14.48
N TYR A 203 12.85 6.87 14.80
CA TYR A 203 13.82 5.78 14.85
C TYR A 203 13.83 5.12 16.23
N ARG A 204 13.28 3.91 16.30
CA ARG A 204 13.28 3.06 17.49
C ARG A 204 14.46 2.08 17.46
N TYR A 205 15.24 2.02 18.53
CA TYR A 205 16.43 1.17 18.63
C TYR A 205 16.69 0.64 20.04
N GLN A 206 17.58 -0.35 20.15
CA GLN A 206 18.12 -0.87 21.41
C GLN A 206 19.65 -0.87 21.32
N THR A 207 20.32 -0.71 22.46
CA THR A 207 21.79 -0.76 22.55
C THR A 207 22.32 -2.08 23.11
N GLU A 208 21.42 -2.99 23.47
CA GLU A 208 21.74 -4.33 23.97
C GLU A 208 20.52 -5.25 23.75
N THR A 209 20.79 -6.54 23.50
CA THR A 209 19.72 -7.53 23.29
C THR A 209 18.85 -7.67 24.54
N GLY A 210 17.55 -7.40 24.39
CA GLY A 210 16.58 -7.48 25.48
C GLY A 210 16.55 -6.26 26.41
N GLY A 211 17.27 -5.19 26.09
CA GLY A 211 17.25 -3.92 26.83
C GLY A 211 16.00 -3.07 26.58
N PRO A 212 15.91 -1.86 27.16
CA PRO A 212 14.84 -0.92 26.85
C PRO A 212 14.95 -0.37 25.42
N TYR A 213 13.81 0.05 24.86
CA TYR A 213 13.79 0.77 23.59
C TYR A 213 14.06 2.27 23.80
N TYR A 214 14.88 2.82 22.92
CA TYR A 214 15.10 4.25 22.76
C TYR A 214 14.45 4.72 21.45
N TYR A 215 14.16 6.02 21.40
CA TYR A 215 13.44 6.66 20.31
C TYR A 215 14.15 7.95 19.94
N LYS A 216 14.31 8.17 18.64
CA LYS A 216 14.82 9.42 18.08
C LYS A 216 13.85 9.92 17.02
N ASP A 217 13.35 11.14 17.22
CA ASP A 217 12.54 11.82 16.21
C ASP A 217 13.41 12.22 15.02
N ILE A 218 12.85 12.05 13.82
CA ILE A 218 13.45 12.46 12.56
C ILE A 218 12.53 13.55 11.99
N SER A 219 13.05 14.77 11.90
CA SER A 219 12.29 15.86 11.29
C SER A 219 12.02 15.57 9.81
N ASN A 220 10.87 16.00 9.30
CA ASN A 220 10.49 15.86 7.88
C ASN A 220 11.62 16.34 6.94
N SER A 221 12.27 17.47 7.23
CA SER A 221 13.37 17.98 6.40
C SER A 221 14.57 17.03 6.31
N GLU A 222 14.96 16.38 7.42
CA GLU A 222 16.05 15.39 7.39
C GLU A 222 15.59 14.10 6.71
N MET A 223 14.37 13.64 6.98
CA MET A 223 13.76 12.48 6.32
C MET A 223 13.77 12.66 4.79
N MET A 224 13.29 13.80 4.28
CA MET A 224 13.22 14.09 2.84
C MET A 224 14.59 14.20 2.19
N LYS A 225 15.58 14.76 2.91
CA LYS A 225 16.96 14.80 2.43
C LYS A 225 17.52 13.38 2.24
N GLN A 226 17.29 12.48 3.20
CA GLN A 226 17.72 11.10 3.10
C GLN A 226 16.93 10.33 2.03
N ALA A 227 15.61 10.51 1.98
CA ALA A 227 14.75 9.92 0.97
C ALA A 227 15.20 10.28 -0.46
N THR A 228 15.61 11.53 -0.69
CA THR A 228 16.14 11.98 -1.98
C THR A 228 17.44 11.26 -2.34
N ALA A 229 18.40 11.21 -1.41
CA ALA A 229 19.67 10.51 -1.64
C ALA A 229 19.48 8.99 -1.88
N ILE A 230 18.52 8.39 -1.17
CA ILE A 230 18.14 6.99 -1.34
C ILE A 230 17.47 6.77 -2.70
N ALA A 231 16.52 7.64 -3.09
CA ALA A 231 15.83 7.57 -4.36
C ALA A 231 16.79 7.61 -5.55
N GLU A 232 17.83 8.46 -5.49
CA GLU A 232 18.87 8.52 -6.53
C GLU A 232 19.58 7.16 -6.67
N LYS A 233 19.97 6.53 -5.56
CA LYS A 233 20.61 5.20 -5.58
C LYS A 233 19.65 4.13 -6.10
N VAL A 234 18.40 4.14 -5.64
CA VAL A 234 17.36 3.19 -6.05
C VAL A 234 17.11 3.27 -7.56
N VAL A 235 16.88 4.47 -8.11
CA VAL A 235 16.67 4.65 -9.56
C VAL A 235 17.88 4.18 -10.35
N ASN A 236 19.08 4.55 -9.93
CA ASN A 236 20.30 4.10 -10.61
C ASN A 236 20.40 2.56 -10.61
N ARG A 237 20.09 1.89 -9.50
CA ARG A 237 20.12 0.42 -9.43
C ARG A 237 19.04 -0.21 -10.30
N ILE A 238 17.81 0.30 -10.24
CA ILE A 238 16.69 -0.16 -11.08
C ILE A 238 17.02 -0.05 -12.57
N ARG A 239 17.67 1.03 -13.00
CA ARG A 239 18.06 1.24 -14.40
C ARG A 239 19.11 0.24 -14.91
N ASN A 240 19.79 -0.47 -14.01
CA ASN A 240 20.74 -1.53 -14.35
C ASN A 240 20.12 -2.93 -14.23
N MET A 241 18.83 -3.05 -13.91
CA MET A 241 18.11 -4.32 -13.90
C MET A 241 17.54 -4.61 -15.29
N GLU A 242 17.67 -5.87 -15.72
CA GLU A 242 17.17 -6.34 -17.01
C GLU A 242 15.66 -6.11 -17.11
N GLY A 243 15.22 -5.42 -18.18
CA GLY A 243 13.82 -5.11 -18.44
C GLY A 243 13.31 -3.81 -17.82
N LEU A 244 14.09 -3.12 -16.98
CA LEU A 244 13.72 -1.84 -16.34
C LEU A 244 14.54 -0.63 -16.83
N GLU A 245 15.44 -0.84 -17.79
CA GLU A 245 16.39 0.18 -18.25
C GLU A 245 15.67 1.42 -18.80
N ASN A 246 14.53 1.22 -19.46
CA ASN A 246 13.78 2.28 -20.14
C ASN A 246 12.35 2.46 -19.61
N VAL A 247 12.00 1.81 -18.49
CA VAL A 247 10.63 1.84 -17.94
C VAL A 247 10.41 3.12 -17.11
N PRO A 248 9.38 3.93 -17.38
CA PRO A 248 9.05 5.07 -16.51
C PRO A 248 8.82 4.64 -15.06
N ILE A 249 9.35 5.42 -14.12
CA ILE A 249 9.25 5.14 -12.67
C ILE A 249 8.48 6.30 -12.01
N MET A 250 7.37 6.00 -11.34
CA MET A 250 6.79 6.91 -10.36
C MET A 250 7.43 6.63 -9.00
N LEU A 251 8.06 7.64 -8.38
CA LEU A 251 8.62 7.55 -7.04
C LEU A 251 7.70 8.25 -6.05
N ALA A 252 7.48 7.64 -4.89
CA ALA A 252 6.76 8.27 -3.80
C ALA A 252 7.44 8.02 -2.45
N VAL A 253 7.46 9.04 -1.60
CA VAL A 253 8.00 8.98 -0.23
C VAL A 253 6.85 8.89 0.74
N TYR A 254 6.86 7.83 1.54
CA TYR A 254 5.91 7.58 2.62
C TYR A 254 6.58 7.85 3.97
N SER A 255 5.95 8.66 4.82
CA SER A 255 6.39 8.89 6.20
C SER A 255 5.61 7.96 7.12
N GLU A 256 6.28 6.99 7.73
CA GLU A 256 5.67 6.08 8.72
C GLU A 256 5.20 6.84 9.96
N GLN A 257 4.20 6.28 10.65
CA GLN A 257 3.86 6.69 12.00
C GLN A 257 4.70 6.01 13.07
N GLU A 258 4.61 6.52 14.30
CA GLU A 258 5.15 5.79 15.44
C GLU A 258 4.46 4.44 15.63
N HIS A 259 5.19 3.47 16.20
CA HIS A 259 4.75 2.08 16.31
C HIS A 259 3.41 1.90 17.06
N SER A 260 3.11 2.77 18.03
CA SER A 260 1.89 2.73 18.84
C SER A 260 0.74 3.55 18.26
N SER A 261 0.94 4.19 17.10
CA SER A 261 -0.07 5.07 16.53
C SER A 261 -1.33 4.28 16.13
N PRO A 262 -2.52 4.75 16.51
CA PRO A 262 -3.80 4.16 16.08
C PRO A 262 -4.18 4.50 14.63
N ILE A 263 -3.41 5.36 13.97
CA ILE A 263 -3.59 5.79 12.58
C ILE A 263 -2.30 5.54 11.77
N PRO A 264 -2.39 5.37 10.44
CA PRO A 264 -1.22 5.27 9.60
C PRO A 264 -0.49 6.60 9.46
N GLY A 265 0.71 6.55 8.90
CA GLY A 265 1.40 7.68 8.30
C GLY A 265 0.83 8.05 6.95
N ASN A 266 1.59 8.79 6.17
CA ASN A 266 1.08 9.40 4.94
C ASN A 266 2.17 9.58 3.88
N TYR A 267 1.76 9.68 2.63
CA TYR A 267 2.64 10.14 1.57
C TYR A 267 2.95 11.63 1.72
N VAL A 268 4.21 12.00 1.50
CA VAL A 268 4.68 13.39 1.68
C VAL A 268 5.21 14.01 0.38
N ALA A 269 5.60 13.19 -0.58
CA ALA A 269 6.15 13.64 -1.85
C ALA A 269 6.10 12.55 -2.91
N LYS A 270 6.03 12.96 -4.18
CA LYS A 270 6.21 12.08 -5.33
C LYS A 270 6.93 12.78 -6.48
N MET A 271 7.40 12.00 -7.45
CA MET A 271 7.91 12.50 -8.73
C MET A 271 7.82 11.42 -9.81
N ASN A 272 7.99 11.84 -11.06
CA ASN A 272 8.05 10.93 -12.20
C ASN A 272 9.43 10.98 -12.86
N VAL A 273 10.08 9.83 -12.98
CA VAL A 273 11.34 9.67 -13.72
C VAL A 273 11.03 9.06 -15.07
N ALA A 274 11.34 9.80 -16.13
CA ALA A 274 11.09 9.33 -17.49
C ALA A 274 11.93 8.08 -17.82
N GLY A 275 11.47 7.32 -18.80
CA GLY A 275 12.15 6.10 -19.25
C GLY A 275 13.58 6.40 -19.72
N GLY A 276 14.55 5.65 -19.20
CA GLY A 276 15.97 5.80 -19.52
C GLY A 276 16.69 6.93 -18.78
N GLU A 277 15.97 7.76 -18.03
CA GLU A 277 16.57 8.81 -17.21
C GLU A 277 16.96 8.27 -15.83
N THR A 278 18.07 8.80 -15.30
CA THR A 278 18.55 8.53 -13.92
C THR A 278 18.55 9.77 -13.04
N SER A 279 18.42 10.96 -13.64
CA SER A 279 18.33 12.22 -12.91
C SER A 279 16.94 12.40 -12.32
N LEU A 280 16.88 12.80 -11.06
CA LEU A 280 15.62 13.14 -10.38
C LEU A 280 15.23 14.59 -10.66
N SER A 281 13.93 14.84 -10.80
CA SER A 281 13.35 16.18 -10.82
C SER A 281 13.11 16.68 -9.39
N ASP A 282 12.54 17.88 -9.28
CA ASP A 282 11.98 18.34 -8.01
C ASP A 282 10.82 17.43 -7.57
N TRP A 283 10.64 17.30 -6.26
CA TRP A 283 9.52 16.59 -5.66
C TRP A 283 8.24 17.41 -5.77
N ASP A 284 7.16 16.76 -6.19
CA ASP A 284 5.80 17.26 -6.00
C ASP A 284 5.37 16.91 -4.57
N ASN A 285 5.15 17.93 -3.74
CA ASN A 285 4.72 17.72 -2.35
C ASN A 285 3.31 17.14 -2.30
N ILE A 286 3.09 16.25 -1.35
CA ILE A 286 1.80 15.63 -1.06
C ILE A 286 1.41 16.06 0.35
N ASP A 287 0.21 16.61 0.47
CA ASP A 287 -0.40 16.98 1.74
C ASP A 287 -1.51 15.98 2.05
N GLU A 288 -1.13 14.93 2.77
CA GLU A 288 -2.00 13.84 3.21
C GLU A 288 -1.91 13.67 4.70
N GLN A 289 -3.04 13.40 5.34
CA GLN A 289 -3.08 13.27 6.79
C GLN A 289 -4.31 12.47 7.23
N HIS A 290 -4.11 11.66 8.27
CA HIS A 290 -5.15 10.90 8.95
C HIS A 290 -5.39 11.55 10.32
N ILE A 291 -6.65 11.84 10.64
CA ILE A 291 -7.02 12.54 11.88
C ILE A 291 -8.10 11.74 12.60
N LEU A 292 -7.88 11.47 13.89
CA LEU A 292 -8.89 10.81 14.72
C LEU A 292 -9.94 11.79 15.23
N PHE A 293 -11.16 11.29 15.35
CA PHE A 293 -12.30 12.00 15.94
C PHE A 293 -13.05 11.11 16.94
N PRO A 294 -13.50 11.67 18.07
CA PRO A 294 -13.05 12.92 18.65
C PRO A 294 -11.60 12.81 19.16
N SER A 295 -10.78 13.83 18.91
CA SER A 295 -9.42 13.95 19.47
C SER A 295 -9.06 15.42 19.71
N ASP A 296 -8.01 15.68 20.50
CA ASP A 296 -7.50 17.04 20.73
C ASP A 296 -6.95 17.67 19.45
N GLU A 297 -6.30 16.86 18.60
CA GLU A 297 -5.78 17.27 17.29
C GLU A 297 -6.92 17.62 16.33
N GLY A 298 -7.89 16.71 16.17
CA GLY A 298 -9.07 16.95 15.36
C GLY A 298 -9.85 18.19 15.83
N LYS A 299 -9.96 18.42 17.14
CA LYS A 299 -10.61 19.63 17.67
C LYS A 299 -9.86 20.93 17.32
N LYS A 300 -8.53 20.86 17.25
CA LYS A 300 -7.67 22.01 16.98
C LYS A 300 -7.61 22.33 15.49
N GLU A 301 -7.53 21.32 14.64
CA GLU A 301 -7.21 21.46 13.22
C GLU A 301 -8.45 21.34 12.34
N TYR A 302 -9.41 20.48 12.72
CA TYR A 302 -10.63 20.18 11.97
C TYR A 302 -11.87 20.27 12.87
N PHE A 303 -12.10 21.46 13.43
CA PHE A 303 -13.11 21.70 14.46
C PHE A 303 -14.53 21.28 14.04
N ASP A 304 -14.94 21.60 12.81
CA ASP A 304 -16.29 21.31 12.32
C ASP A 304 -16.52 19.79 12.19
N ASP A 305 -15.54 19.06 11.68
CA ASP A 305 -15.59 17.59 11.57
C ASP A 305 -15.57 16.92 12.95
N HIS A 306 -14.78 17.46 13.89
CA HIS A 306 -14.78 17.01 15.29
C HIS A 306 -16.16 17.16 15.94
N GLU A 307 -16.81 18.32 15.77
CA GLU A 307 -18.14 18.57 16.33
C GLU A 307 -19.22 17.74 15.62
N LEU A 308 -19.11 17.52 14.31
CA LEU A 308 -20.01 16.64 13.55
C LEU A 308 -19.98 15.21 14.10
N VAL A 309 -18.78 14.60 14.18
CA VAL A 309 -18.61 13.24 14.69
C VAL A 309 -19.08 13.16 16.14
N THR A 310 -18.68 14.11 16.99
CA THR A 310 -19.12 14.16 18.40
C THR A 310 -20.64 14.24 18.54
N SER A 311 -21.29 15.09 17.74
CA SER A 311 -22.75 15.25 17.76
C SER A 311 -23.46 13.98 17.28
N PHE A 312 -22.93 13.32 16.25
CA PHE A 312 -23.47 12.06 15.77
C PHE A 312 -23.44 10.97 16.85
N GLY A 313 -22.31 10.86 17.57
CA GLY A 313 -22.19 9.95 18.72
C GLY A 313 -23.19 10.26 19.84
N ASN A 314 -23.45 11.55 20.11
CA ASN A 314 -24.43 11.97 21.12
C ASN A 314 -25.87 11.61 20.73
N GLU A 315 -26.24 11.77 19.44
CA GLU A 315 -27.55 11.37 18.94
C GLU A 315 -27.77 9.85 19.07
N ILE A 316 -26.76 9.04 18.78
CA ILE A 316 -26.79 7.59 19.01
C ILE A 316 -26.98 7.27 20.50
N ALA A 317 -26.20 7.91 21.38
CA ALA A 317 -26.25 7.66 22.82
C ALA A 317 -27.63 7.92 23.45
N ASN A 318 -28.42 8.84 22.87
CA ASN A 318 -29.77 9.16 23.36
C ASN A 318 -30.75 7.97 23.27
N TYR A 319 -30.58 7.09 22.27
CA TYR A 319 -31.49 5.97 22.01
C TYR A 319 -30.91 4.60 22.35
N PHE A 320 -29.58 4.48 22.44
CA PHE A 320 -28.88 3.21 22.67
C PHE A 320 -28.03 3.26 23.94
N PRO A 321 -28.58 2.87 25.11
CA PRO A 321 -27.89 3.03 26.40
C PRO A 321 -26.64 2.14 26.58
N ASN A 322 -26.46 1.12 25.74
CA ASN A 322 -25.26 0.25 25.73
C ASN A 322 -24.17 0.77 24.79
N TYR A 323 -24.33 1.97 24.23
CA TYR A 323 -23.32 2.65 23.42
C TYR A 323 -22.10 3.00 24.28
N VAL A 324 -20.91 2.60 23.84
CA VAL A 324 -19.65 2.82 24.59
C VAL A 324 -18.76 3.92 24.00
N GLY A 325 -19.10 4.44 22.82
CA GLY A 325 -18.34 5.47 22.13
C GLY A 325 -18.34 5.29 20.61
N ILE A 326 -17.71 6.23 19.92
CA ILE A 326 -17.39 6.16 18.49
C ILE A 326 -15.91 6.46 18.30
N ILE A 327 -15.36 5.88 17.24
CA ILE A 327 -14.00 6.17 16.77
C ILE A 327 -14.14 6.59 15.31
N GLY A 328 -13.91 7.87 15.03
CA GLY A 328 -13.85 8.43 13.69
C GLY A 328 -12.41 8.55 13.21
N GLU A 329 -12.18 8.34 11.93
CA GLU A 329 -10.92 8.60 11.24
C GLU A 329 -11.24 9.36 9.95
N GLY A 330 -10.76 10.60 9.86
CA GLY A 330 -10.82 11.39 8.63
C GLY A 330 -9.50 11.32 7.89
N PHE A 331 -9.56 10.98 6.61
CA PHE A 331 -8.46 11.04 5.68
C PHE A 331 -8.59 12.31 4.82
N TYR A 332 -7.59 13.17 4.88
CA TYR A 332 -7.57 14.47 4.21
C TYR A 332 -6.48 14.53 3.16
N ILE A 333 -6.79 15.21 2.05
CA ILE A 333 -5.82 15.58 1.03
C ILE A 333 -5.94 17.08 0.77
N ASN A 334 -4.83 17.82 0.91
CA ASN A 334 -4.80 19.29 0.81
C ASN A 334 -5.87 19.97 1.70
N ASP A 335 -5.91 19.58 2.98
CA ASP A 335 -6.89 20.03 3.98
C ASP A 335 -8.37 19.72 3.66
N GLU A 336 -8.68 18.97 2.59
CA GLU A 336 -10.03 18.55 2.24
C GLU A 336 -10.29 17.10 2.66
N LEU A 337 -11.37 16.87 3.43
CA LEU A 337 -11.82 15.54 3.81
C LEU A 337 -12.17 14.72 2.56
N LYS A 338 -11.51 13.57 2.38
CA LYS A 338 -11.74 12.63 1.28
C LYS A 338 -12.48 11.37 1.71
N LYS A 339 -12.17 10.87 2.91
CA LYS A 339 -12.86 9.72 3.50
C LYS A 339 -13.05 9.93 4.99
N LEU A 340 -14.25 9.61 5.49
CA LEU A 340 -14.55 9.53 6.91
C LEU A 340 -14.98 8.10 7.24
N THR A 341 -14.18 7.42 8.04
CA THR A 341 -14.52 6.11 8.60
C THR A 341 -14.99 6.31 10.04
N ILE A 342 -16.10 5.69 10.44
CA ILE A 342 -16.61 5.74 11.81
C ILE A 342 -16.90 4.32 12.28
N GLU A 343 -16.25 3.91 13.37
CA GLU A 343 -16.54 2.68 14.07
C GLU A 343 -17.43 2.96 15.29
N ILE A 344 -18.50 2.17 15.42
CA ILE A 344 -19.41 2.18 16.56
C ILE A 344 -19.42 0.79 17.22
N PRO A 345 -18.59 0.58 18.25
CA PRO A 345 -18.67 -0.63 19.06
C PRO A 345 -19.91 -0.58 19.95
N ILE A 346 -20.71 -1.65 19.90
CA ILE A 346 -21.94 -1.78 20.68
C ILE A 346 -22.24 -3.24 21.03
N GLU A 347 -22.76 -3.46 22.24
CA GLU A 347 -23.22 -4.77 22.68
C GLU A 347 -24.67 -5.01 22.25
N PHE A 348 -24.86 -5.99 21.35
CA PHE A 348 -26.18 -6.44 20.93
C PHE A 348 -26.54 -7.81 21.50
N TYR A 349 -27.80 -7.99 21.87
CA TYR A 349 -28.37 -9.25 22.35
C TYR A 349 -29.22 -9.95 21.27
N GLY A 350 -29.50 -9.29 20.14
CA GLY A 350 -30.19 -9.91 19.01
C GLY A 350 -30.18 -9.13 17.70
N LYS A 351 -30.41 -9.83 16.58
CA LYS A 351 -30.37 -9.25 15.23
C LYS A 351 -31.41 -8.16 14.97
N ALA A 352 -32.54 -8.16 15.70
CA ALA A 352 -33.52 -7.08 15.59
C ALA A 352 -32.97 -5.73 16.10
N GLU A 353 -32.08 -5.76 17.12
CA GLU A 353 -31.42 -4.57 17.64
C GLU A 353 -30.44 -4.00 16.63
N VAL A 354 -29.65 -4.86 15.97
CA VAL A 354 -28.75 -4.48 14.86
C VAL A 354 -29.55 -3.75 13.78
N ILE A 355 -30.68 -4.32 13.33
CA ILE A 355 -31.50 -3.70 12.28
C ILE A 355 -32.03 -2.34 12.73
N GLY A 356 -32.59 -2.24 13.94
CA GLY A 356 -33.12 -0.99 14.48
C GLY A 356 -32.04 0.08 14.64
N PHE A 357 -30.84 -0.32 15.08
CA PHE A 357 -29.68 0.55 15.17
C PHE A 357 -29.27 1.07 13.80
N SER A 358 -29.06 0.18 12.83
CA SER A 358 -28.63 0.56 11.48
C SER A 358 -29.65 1.48 10.80
N GLN A 359 -30.95 1.27 11.03
CA GLN A 359 -32.00 2.17 10.51
C GLN A 359 -31.91 3.59 11.10
N TYR A 360 -31.66 3.69 12.41
CA TYR A 360 -31.51 4.98 13.06
C TYR A 360 -30.22 5.69 12.63
N ALA A 361 -29.10 4.97 12.64
CA ALA A 361 -27.81 5.49 12.17
C ALA A 361 -27.88 5.94 10.70
N TYR A 362 -28.58 5.20 9.83
CA TYR A 362 -28.82 5.62 8.44
C TYR A 362 -29.54 6.97 8.34
N GLY A 363 -30.58 7.18 9.16
CA GLY A 363 -31.30 8.45 9.20
C GLY A 363 -30.39 9.61 9.62
N LEU A 364 -29.58 9.41 10.67
CA LEU A 364 -28.59 10.39 11.10
C LEU A 364 -27.52 10.67 10.03
N VAL A 365 -27.06 9.65 9.31
CA VAL A 365 -26.13 9.82 8.19
C VAL A 365 -26.71 10.75 7.13
N GLN A 366 -27.97 10.53 6.75
CA GLN A 366 -28.70 11.36 5.79
C GLN A 366 -28.90 12.79 6.28
N ASP A 367 -29.13 12.99 7.58
CA ASP A 367 -29.45 14.30 8.14
C ASP A 367 -28.20 15.15 8.47
N MET A 368 -27.05 14.51 8.74
CA MET A 368 -25.89 15.19 9.35
C MET A 368 -24.64 15.23 8.46
N PHE A 369 -24.43 14.25 7.57
CA PHE A 369 -23.16 14.12 6.84
C PHE A 369 -23.30 14.60 5.39
N GLU A 370 -22.47 15.57 5.01
CA GLU A 370 -22.35 16.08 3.64
C GLU A 370 -21.86 15.00 2.67
N ASP A 371 -22.24 15.07 1.39
CA ASP A 371 -22.03 13.99 0.40
C ASP A 371 -20.71 14.06 -0.36
N TYR A 372 -19.87 15.07 -0.20
CA TYR A 372 -18.69 15.29 -1.05
C TYR A 372 -17.47 14.40 -0.72
N TYR A 373 -17.58 13.50 0.26
CA TYR A 373 -16.54 12.56 0.69
C TYR A 373 -17.10 11.15 0.89
N ASP A 374 -16.20 10.15 0.81
CA ASP A 374 -16.54 8.77 1.10
C ASP A 374 -16.85 8.61 2.60
N LEU A 375 -17.98 8.01 2.93
CA LEU A 375 -18.39 7.73 4.30
C LEU A 375 -18.52 6.23 4.51
N GLU A 376 -17.84 5.71 5.52
CA GLU A 376 -17.92 4.31 5.94
C GLU A 376 -18.24 4.22 7.43
N LEU A 377 -19.44 3.75 7.76
CA LEU A 377 -19.86 3.48 9.13
C LEU A 377 -19.82 1.98 9.39
N MET A 378 -19.01 1.55 10.34
CA MET A 378 -18.90 0.17 10.80
C MET A 378 -19.55 0.02 12.17
N ILE A 379 -20.59 -0.81 12.26
CA ILE A 379 -21.25 -1.15 13.52
C ILE A 379 -20.72 -2.50 13.96
N THR A 380 -20.00 -2.52 15.08
CA THR A 380 -19.27 -3.69 15.55
C THR A 380 -19.82 -4.19 16.89
N SER A 381 -19.75 -5.51 17.12
CA SER A 381 -20.07 -6.12 18.40
C SER A 381 -19.06 -7.20 18.75
N SER A 382 -18.41 -7.06 19.91
CA SER A 382 -17.22 -7.85 20.26
C SER A 382 -16.17 -7.77 19.14
N ASP A 383 -15.95 -8.85 18.38
CA ASP A 383 -14.97 -8.93 17.29
C ASP A 383 -15.63 -9.09 15.91
N LYS A 384 -16.90 -8.68 15.76
CA LYS A 384 -17.67 -8.87 14.52
C LYS A 384 -18.27 -7.59 14.01
N VAL A 385 -18.20 -7.40 12.70
CA VAL A 385 -19.01 -6.39 11.99
C VAL A 385 -20.44 -6.91 11.88
N GLU A 386 -21.37 -6.21 12.52
CA GLU A 386 -22.80 -6.55 12.52
C GLU A 386 -23.55 -5.84 11.39
N SER A 387 -23.10 -4.62 11.03
CA SER A 387 -23.65 -3.84 9.93
C SER A 387 -22.62 -2.86 9.38
N THR A 388 -22.73 -2.53 8.10
CA THR A 388 -22.05 -1.38 7.48
C THR A 388 -23.03 -0.44 6.81
N ILE A 389 -22.72 0.85 6.83
CA ILE A 389 -23.36 1.88 6.01
C ILE A 389 -22.26 2.56 5.21
N TYR A 390 -22.36 2.56 3.89
CA TYR A 390 -21.34 3.08 3.00
C TYR A 390 -21.94 4.06 1.99
N ARG A 391 -21.28 5.19 1.75
CA ARG A 391 -21.68 6.17 0.74
C ARG A 391 -20.43 6.69 0.04
N GLU A 392 -20.37 6.52 -1.27
CA GLU A 392 -19.36 7.15 -2.13
C GLU A 392 -19.57 8.66 -2.21
N ALA A 393 -18.48 9.40 -2.37
CA ALA A 393 -18.52 10.83 -2.62
C ALA A 393 -19.42 11.17 -3.84
N GLY A 394 -20.32 12.13 -3.65
CA GLY A 394 -21.30 12.60 -4.64
C GLY A 394 -22.58 11.74 -4.74
N SER A 395 -22.73 10.69 -3.94
CA SER A 395 -23.95 9.87 -3.91
C SER A 395 -24.94 10.35 -2.87
N ASP A 396 -26.20 10.60 -3.27
CA ASP A 396 -27.28 11.01 -2.35
C ASP A 396 -27.69 9.90 -1.35
N THR A 397 -27.42 8.63 -1.68
CA THR A 397 -27.98 7.47 -0.94
C THR A 397 -26.89 6.50 -0.48
N PRO A 398 -26.67 6.35 0.83
CA PRO A 398 -25.85 5.29 1.39
C PRO A 398 -26.44 3.90 1.12
N THR A 399 -25.56 2.94 0.92
CA THR A 399 -25.86 1.52 0.91
C THR A 399 -25.71 0.94 2.32
N VAL A 400 -26.67 0.11 2.75
CA VAL A 400 -26.64 -0.54 4.06
C VAL A 400 -26.52 -2.05 3.87
N ARG A 401 -25.62 -2.68 4.63
CA ARG A 401 -25.49 -4.15 4.70
C ARG A 401 -25.57 -4.61 6.14
N ILE A 402 -26.49 -5.53 6.42
CA ILE A 402 -26.59 -6.26 7.69
C ILE A 402 -25.94 -7.62 7.53
N PHE A 403 -25.07 -8.01 8.47
CA PHE A 403 -24.40 -9.31 8.47
C PHE A 403 -25.18 -10.31 9.33
N HIS A 404 -25.29 -11.55 8.86
CA HIS A 404 -26.11 -12.60 9.47
C HIS A 404 -25.29 -13.71 10.11
#